data_AF-A0A519Z6A9-F1
#
_entry.id   AF-A0A519Z6A9-F1
#
_cell.length_a   1.000
_cell.length_b   1.000
_cell.length_c   1.000
_cell.angle_alpha   90.00
_cell.angle_beta   90.00
_cell.angle_gamma   90.00
#
_symmetry.space_group_name_H-M   'P 1'
#
loop_
_entity.id
_entity.type
_entity.pdbx_description
1 polymer ?
#
loop_
_entity_poly.entity_id
_entity_poly.type
_entity_poly.pdbx_seq_one_letter_code
_entity_poly.pdbx_strand_id
1 'polypeptide(L)'
;MRAPLRSSARAAQGFMLIEVLVSVLLFSVGVMALVGLQASMTSAQSTAKMRTDASYLARELVGVMWSDVTNLSFYETTRCTTYARCSAWQAKVLQELPNAQIDVDVDPLNVGDVTIEISWTQPDGETHKYTTVTTINAS
;
A
#
# COMPACT_ATOMS: atom_id res chain seq x y z
N MET A 1 -53.61 2.53 63.49
CA MET A 1 -53.53 1.81 62.19
C MET A 1 -52.97 2.78 61.16
N ARG A 2 -51.89 2.40 60.45
CA ARG A 2 -51.14 3.27 59.51
C ARG A 2 -51.76 3.19 58.12
N ALA A 3 -52.03 4.32 57.48
CA ALA A 3 -52.39 4.38 56.07
C ALA A 3 -51.15 4.77 55.24
N PRO A 4 -50.71 3.97 54.26
CA PRO A 4 -49.68 4.37 53.31
C PRO A 4 -50.34 5.12 52.15
N LEU A 5 -50.00 6.40 51.96
CA LEU A 5 -50.37 7.11 50.75
C LEU A 5 -49.43 6.68 49.63
N ARG A 6 -50.02 6.12 48.57
CA ARG A 6 -49.37 5.60 47.37
C ARG A 6 -48.56 6.71 46.69
N SER A 7 -47.26 6.50 46.55
CA SER A 7 -46.44 7.26 45.60
C SER A 7 -46.94 6.95 44.19
N SER A 8 -47.59 7.92 43.55
CA SER A 8 -47.86 7.89 42.12
C SER A 8 -46.55 8.17 41.42
N ALA A 9 -45.77 7.12 41.16
CA ALA A 9 -44.76 7.17 40.12
C ALA A 9 -45.52 7.35 38.80
N ARG A 10 -45.70 8.60 38.38
CA ARG A 10 -46.06 8.93 37.00
C ARG A 10 -44.97 8.32 36.13
N ALA A 11 -45.22 7.12 35.63
CA ALA A 11 -44.40 6.52 34.59
C ALA A 11 -44.45 7.48 33.40
N ALA A 12 -43.32 8.10 33.10
CA ALA A 12 -43.13 8.97 31.96
C ALA A 12 -43.25 8.14 30.67
N GLN A 13 -44.48 7.84 30.25
CA GLN A 13 -44.78 6.90 29.17
C GLN A 13 -44.81 7.52 27.77
N GLY A 14 -44.43 8.79 27.62
CA GLY A 14 -44.45 9.51 26.33
C GLY A 14 -43.09 9.69 25.65
N PHE A 15 -41.97 9.44 26.35
CA PHE A 15 -40.63 9.74 25.84
C PHE A 15 -39.89 8.55 25.22
N MET A 16 -40.38 7.31 25.43
CA MET A 16 -39.70 6.08 25.02
C MET A 16 -39.44 6.00 23.50
N LEU A 17 -40.39 6.41 22.66
CA LEU A 17 -40.23 6.40 21.21
C LEU A 17 -39.17 7.43 20.74
N ILE A 18 -39.16 8.61 21.36
CA ILE A 18 -38.18 9.65 21.04
C ILE A 18 -36.78 9.21 21.49
N GLU A 19 -36.67 8.58 22.66
CA GLU A 19 -35.40 8.08 23.20
C GLU A 19 -34.79 6.98 22.33
N VAL A 20 -35.60 6.04 21.83
CA VAL A 20 -35.12 5.03 20.87
C VAL A 20 -34.74 5.67 19.54
N LEU A 21 -35.52 6.63 19.04
CA LEU A 21 -35.24 7.28 17.76
C LEU A 21 -33.94 8.11 17.81
N VAL A 22 -33.71 8.84 18.90
CA VAL A 22 -32.45 9.55 19.13
C VAL A 22 -31.28 8.56 19.29
N SER A 23 -31.49 7.44 19.98
CA SER A 23 -30.46 6.39 20.14
C SER A 23 -30.08 5.78 18.79
N VAL A 24 -31.07 5.43 17.95
CA VAL A 24 -30.85 4.92 16.59
C VAL A 24 -30.17 5.97 15.72
N LEU A 25 -30.55 7.24 15.82
CA LEU A 25 -29.92 8.34 15.09
C LEU A 25 -28.43 8.48 15.44
N LEU A 26 -28.11 8.60 16.73
CA LEU A 26 -26.72 8.74 17.19
C LEU A 26 -25.88 7.50 16.86
N PHE A 27 -26.46 6.31 17.01
CA PHE A 27 -25.81 5.07 16.63
C PHE A 27 -25.51 5.02 15.13
N SER A 28 -26.47 5.42 14.29
CA SER A 28 -26.29 5.46 12.82
C SER A 28 -25.18 6.43 12.41
N VAL A 29 -25.11 7.61 13.03
CA VAL A 29 -24.02 8.58 12.82
C VAL A 29 -22.67 7.97 13.25
N GLY A 30 -22.63 7.29 14.41
CA GLY A 30 -21.44 6.60 14.89
C GLY A 30 -20.93 5.53 13.92
N VAL A 31 -21.82 4.71 13.35
CA VAL A 31 -21.46 3.69 12.35
C VAL A 31 -20.91 4.32 11.07
N MET A 32 -21.53 5.40 10.56
CA MET A 32 -20.99 6.09 9.38
C MET A 32 -19.60 6.66 9.62
N ALA A 33 -19.34 7.24 10.80
CA ALA A 33 -18.02 7.73 11.16
C ALA A 33 -16.95 6.62 11.13
N LEU A 34 -17.30 5.42 11.64
CA LEU A 34 -16.40 4.26 11.62
C LEU A 34 -16.15 3.74 10.19
N VAL A 35 -17.17 3.70 9.33
CA VAL A 35 -17.02 3.30 7.92
C VAL A 35 -16.08 4.26 7.18
N GLY A 36 -16.19 5.56 7.44
CA GLY A 36 -15.26 6.56 6.88
C GLY A 36 -13.81 6.31 7.29
N LEU A 37 -13.57 5.99 8.56
CA LEU A 37 -12.23 5.63 9.04
C LEU A 37 -11.74 4.31 8.41
N GLN A 38 -12.61 3.32 8.27
CA GLN A 38 -12.28 2.05 7.64
C GLN A 38 -11.88 2.22 6.17
N ALA A 39 -12.58 3.08 5.43
CA ALA A 39 -12.24 3.41 4.05
C ALA A 39 -10.83 4.03 3.95
N SER A 40 -10.52 5.00 4.82
CA SER A 40 -9.19 5.64 4.87
C SER A 40 -8.08 4.67 5.28
N MET A 41 -8.35 3.78 6.24
CA MET A 41 -7.39 2.75 6.63
C MET A 41 -7.10 1.78 5.49
N THR A 42 -8.13 1.40 4.73
CA THR A 42 -7.99 0.49 3.59
C THR A 42 -7.13 1.10 2.49
N SER A 43 -7.32 2.39 2.16
CA SER A 43 -6.47 3.07 1.18
C SER A 43 -5.02 3.18 1.65
N ALA A 44 -4.80 3.58 2.90
CA ALA A 44 -3.46 3.65 3.49
C ALA A 44 -2.74 2.29 3.48
N GLN A 45 -3.46 1.20 3.76
CA GLN A 45 -2.93 -0.15 3.71
C GLN A 45 -2.55 -0.57 2.29
N SER A 46 -3.34 -0.19 1.28
CA SER A 46 -3.01 -0.42 -0.13
C SER A 46 -1.72 0.30 -0.52
N THR A 47 -1.57 1.57 -0.14
CA THR A 47 -0.34 2.34 -0.40
C THR A 47 0.89 1.73 0.28
N ALA A 48 0.75 1.32 1.55
CA ALA A 48 1.82 0.64 2.26
C ALA A 48 2.22 -0.68 1.56
N LYS A 49 1.24 -1.48 1.12
CA LYS A 49 1.48 -2.73 0.39
C LYS A 49 2.27 -2.49 -0.91
N MET A 50 1.84 -1.56 -1.75
CA MET A 50 2.55 -1.26 -3.01
C MET A 50 4.01 -0.83 -2.77
N ARG A 51 4.27 -0.04 -1.72
CA ARG A 51 5.64 0.35 -1.34
C ARG A 51 6.48 -0.86 -0.91
N THR A 52 5.88 -1.76 -0.13
CA THR A 52 6.55 -3.01 0.26
C THR A 52 6.85 -3.87 -0.97
N ASP A 53 5.89 -4.05 -1.86
CA ASP A 53 6.04 -4.84 -3.09
C ASP A 53 7.13 -4.25 -3.99
N ALA A 54 7.16 -2.93 -4.20
CA ALA A 54 8.22 -2.24 -4.94
C ALA A 54 9.62 -2.49 -4.33
N SER A 55 9.73 -2.37 -3.00
CA SER A 55 11.00 -2.63 -2.31
C SER A 55 11.45 -4.09 -2.41
N TYR A 56 10.49 -5.02 -2.41
CA TYR A 56 10.77 -6.45 -2.56
C TYR A 56 11.24 -6.76 -3.98
N LEU A 57 10.55 -6.24 -5.00
CA LEU A 57 10.90 -6.44 -6.42
C LEU A 57 12.28 -5.86 -6.76
N ALA A 58 12.62 -4.69 -6.23
CA ALA A 58 13.94 -4.11 -6.43
C ALA A 58 15.04 -4.99 -5.80
N ARG A 59 14.84 -5.48 -4.57
CA ARG A 59 15.79 -6.39 -3.90
C ARG A 59 15.90 -7.74 -4.61
N GLU A 60 14.81 -8.24 -5.16
CA GLU A 60 14.82 -9.44 -6.00
C GLU A 60 15.73 -9.24 -7.22
N LEU A 61 15.62 -8.11 -7.92
CA LEU A 61 16.52 -7.80 -9.05
C LEU A 61 17.98 -7.75 -8.61
N VAL A 62 18.27 -7.10 -7.48
CA VAL A 62 19.62 -7.08 -6.90
C VAL A 62 20.13 -8.52 -6.70
N GLY A 63 19.32 -9.41 -6.11
CA GLY A 63 19.68 -10.82 -5.94
C GLY A 63 19.92 -11.55 -7.27
N VAL A 64 19.10 -11.28 -8.29
CA VAL A 64 19.30 -11.82 -9.64
C VAL A 64 20.62 -11.34 -10.24
N MET A 65 20.94 -10.05 -10.11
CA MET A 65 22.19 -9.46 -10.58
C MET A 65 23.42 -10.03 -9.85
N TRP A 66 23.34 -10.27 -8.53
CA TRP A 66 24.40 -10.95 -7.78
C TRP A 66 24.66 -12.38 -8.26
N SER A 67 23.65 -13.07 -8.80
CA SER A 67 23.82 -14.40 -9.42
C SER A 67 24.34 -14.33 -10.87
N ASP A 68 24.55 -13.12 -11.39
CA ASP A 68 24.79 -12.85 -12.81
C ASP A 68 25.75 -11.68 -13.05
N VAL A 69 26.74 -11.55 -12.15
CA VAL A 69 27.66 -10.40 -12.07
C VAL A 69 28.44 -10.15 -13.36
N THR A 70 28.57 -11.14 -14.24
CA THR A 70 29.25 -10.99 -15.55
C THR A 70 28.41 -10.26 -16.58
N ASN A 71 27.09 -10.15 -16.38
CA ASN A 71 26.13 -9.65 -17.37
C ASN A 71 25.39 -8.38 -16.90
N LEU A 72 25.91 -7.66 -15.91
CA LEU A 72 25.24 -6.48 -15.31
C LEU A 72 24.80 -5.43 -16.34
N SER A 73 25.61 -5.18 -17.39
CA SER A 73 25.24 -4.25 -18.47
C SER A 73 23.95 -4.61 -19.23
N PHE A 74 23.48 -5.85 -19.17
CA PHE A 74 22.21 -6.26 -19.77
C PHE A 74 20.98 -5.97 -18.90
N TYR A 75 21.17 -5.56 -17.65
CA TYR A 75 20.10 -5.15 -16.74
C TYR A 75 19.71 -3.68 -16.90
N GLU A 76 20.54 -2.88 -17.56
CA GLU A 76 20.23 -1.51 -17.98
C GLU A 76 18.84 -1.45 -18.67
N THR A 77 18.02 -0.45 -18.35
CA THR A 77 16.64 -0.30 -18.86
C THR A 77 16.55 -0.52 -20.37
N THR A 78 17.49 0.08 -21.10
CA THR A 78 17.53 0.04 -22.57
C THR A 78 17.81 -1.35 -23.16
N ARG A 79 18.41 -2.25 -22.37
CA ARG A 79 18.83 -3.60 -22.80
C ARG A 79 18.01 -4.71 -22.15
N CYS A 80 17.29 -4.39 -21.07
CA CYS A 80 16.51 -5.33 -20.28
C CYS A 80 15.56 -6.23 -21.11
N THR A 81 14.94 -5.67 -22.15
CA THR A 81 14.01 -6.39 -23.05
C THR A 81 14.69 -7.48 -23.88
N THR A 82 16.00 -7.37 -24.12
CA THR A 82 16.79 -8.36 -24.86
C THR A 82 17.37 -9.46 -23.97
N TYR A 83 17.24 -9.30 -22.64
CA TYR A 83 17.80 -10.23 -21.67
C TYR A 83 16.70 -10.94 -20.89
N ALA A 84 16.65 -12.27 -21.00
CA ALA A 84 15.54 -13.07 -20.49
C ALA A 84 15.30 -12.89 -18.98
N ARG A 85 16.38 -12.77 -18.18
CA ARG A 85 16.27 -12.58 -16.72
C ARG A 85 15.68 -11.21 -16.36
N CYS A 86 16.16 -10.15 -17.02
CA CYS A 86 15.69 -8.79 -16.77
C CYS A 86 14.25 -8.61 -17.28
N SER A 87 13.94 -9.03 -18.50
CA SER A 87 12.58 -8.96 -19.06
C SER A 87 11.55 -9.78 -18.26
N ALA A 88 11.92 -10.95 -17.74
CA ALA A 88 11.05 -11.72 -16.85
C ALA A 88 10.76 -10.99 -15.52
N TRP A 89 11.79 -10.36 -14.94
CA TRP A 89 11.60 -9.51 -13.77
C TRP A 89 10.73 -8.28 -14.09
N GLN A 90 10.96 -7.61 -15.22
CA GLN A 90 10.17 -6.46 -15.66
C GLN A 90 8.68 -6.82 -15.82
N ALA A 91 8.39 -7.98 -16.41
CA ALA A 91 7.03 -8.50 -16.53
C ALA A 91 6.40 -8.75 -15.15
N LYS A 92 7.17 -9.26 -14.19
CA LYS A 92 6.72 -9.46 -12.81
C LYS A 92 6.39 -8.13 -12.12
N VAL A 93 7.23 -7.10 -12.29
CA VAL A 93 6.97 -5.76 -11.73
C VAL A 93 5.64 -5.21 -12.25
N LEU A 94 5.37 -5.33 -13.55
CA LEU A 94 4.12 -4.84 -14.16
C LEU A 94 2.87 -5.64 -13.73
N GLN A 95 3.04 -6.89 -13.28
CA GLN A 95 1.95 -7.68 -12.73
C GLN A 95 1.60 -7.26 -11.30
N GLU A 96 2.60 -7.00 -10.46
CA GLU A 96 2.41 -6.60 -9.06
C GLU A 96 2.08 -5.11 -8.90
N LEU A 97 2.63 -4.27 -9.78
CA LEU A 97 2.45 -2.82 -9.79
C LEU A 97 1.96 -2.37 -11.18
N PRO A 98 0.63 -2.34 -11.39
CA PRO A 98 0.05 -1.85 -12.64
C PRO A 98 0.48 -0.41 -12.91
N ASN A 99 0.82 -0.10 -14.17
CA ASN A 99 1.33 1.20 -14.61
C ASN A 99 2.68 1.60 -13.99
N ALA A 100 3.45 0.66 -13.45
CA ALA A 100 4.80 0.96 -12.99
C ALA A 100 5.70 1.38 -14.15
N GLN A 101 6.54 2.39 -13.91
CA GLN A 101 7.70 2.71 -14.74
C GLN A 101 8.95 2.23 -14.02
N ILE A 102 9.86 1.66 -14.79
CA ILE A 102 11.05 0.99 -14.28
C ILE A 102 12.24 1.65 -14.93
N ASP A 103 13.22 2.02 -14.11
CA ASP A 103 14.49 2.54 -14.54
C ASP A 103 15.61 1.84 -13.77
N VAL A 104 16.48 1.14 -14.49
CA VAL A 104 17.68 0.48 -14.00
C VAL A 104 18.85 1.11 -14.74
N ASP A 105 19.63 1.90 -14.01
CA ASP A 105 20.83 2.58 -14.49
C ASP A 105 22.06 1.83 -13.97
N VAL A 106 22.90 1.39 -14.89
CA VAL A 106 24.18 0.71 -14.62
C VAL A 106 25.30 1.67 -14.98
N ASP A 107 26.13 2.04 -14.00
CA ASP A 107 27.20 3.01 -14.22
C ASP A 107 28.17 2.51 -15.32
N PRO A 108 28.34 3.26 -16.44
CA PRO A 108 29.17 2.84 -17.55
C PRO A 108 30.67 2.82 -17.24
N LEU A 109 31.11 3.55 -16.21
CA LEU A 109 32.49 3.59 -15.73
C LEU A 109 32.75 2.52 -14.67
N ASN A 110 31.72 2.17 -13.90
CA ASN A 110 31.78 1.15 -12.85
C ASN A 110 30.57 0.23 -12.95
N VAL A 111 30.62 -0.76 -13.86
CA VAL A 111 29.50 -1.66 -14.17
C VAL A 111 28.91 -2.41 -12.95
N GLY A 112 29.62 -2.43 -11.81
CA GLY A 112 29.13 -2.94 -10.53
C GLY A 112 28.17 -1.99 -9.79
N ASP A 113 28.19 -0.69 -10.05
CA ASP A 113 27.30 0.28 -9.41
C ASP A 113 25.99 0.37 -10.20
N VAL A 114 24.89 0.00 -9.54
CA VAL A 114 23.56 -0.08 -10.14
C VAL A 114 22.55 0.70 -9.31
N THR A 115 21.81 1.58 -9.98
CA THR A 115 20.66 2.29 -9.43
C THR A 115 19.38 1.69 -9.99
N ILE A 116 18.46 1.28 -9.11
CA ILE A 116 17.17 0.73 -9.49
C ILE A 116 16.09 1.66 -8.97
N GLU A 117 15.21 2.07 -9.86
CA GLU A 117 14.08 2.93 -9.61
C GLU A 117 12.79 2.30 -10.15
N ILE A 118 11.79 2.24 -9.28
CA ILE A 118 10.45 1.79 -9.60
C ILE A 118 9.50 2.90 -9.20
N SER A 119 8.76 3.44 -10.16
CA SER A 119 7.70 4.42 -9.89
C SER A 119 6.35 3.88 -10.32
N TRP A 120 5.28 4.25 -9.62
CA TRP A 120 3.91 3.81 -9.92
C TRP A 120 2.91 4.87 -9.55
N THR A 121 1.80 4.93 -10.28
CA THR A 121 0.69 5.87 -10.02
C THR A 121 -0.46 5.14 -9.35
N GLN A 122 -0.92 5.68 -8.22
CA GLN A 122 -2.06 5.16 -7.50
C GLN A 122 -3.40 5.64 -8.11
N PRO A 123 -4.54 4.99 -7.78
CA PRO A 123 -5.84 5.40 -8.33
C PRO A 123 -6.28 6.82 -7.97
N ASP A 124 -5.70 7.42 -6.92
CA ASP A 124 -5.89 8.82 -6.54
C ASP A 124 -5.11 9.81 -7.43
N GLY A 125 -4.26 9.31 -8.32
CA GLY A 125 -3.41 10.09 -9.22
C GLY A 125 -2.03 10.43 -8.64
N GLU A 126 -1.75 10.09 -7.38
CA GLU A 126 -0.43 10.33 -6.79
C GLU A 126 0.59 9.34 -7.36
N THR A 127 1.73 9.87 -7.80
CA THR A 127 2.86 9.05 -8.26
C THR A 127 3.84 8.85 -7.12
N HIS A 128 4.14 7.59 -6.82
CA HIS A 128 5.10 7.17 -5.82
C HIS A 128 6.34 6.61 -6.51
N LYS A 129 7.46 6.62 -5.79
CA LYS A 129 8.76 6.16 -6.28
C LYS A 129 9.52 5.44 -5.18
N TYR A 130 10.19 4.36 -5.56
CA TYR A 130 11.14 3.63 -4.74
C TYR A 130 12.47 3.55 -5.49
N THR A 131 13.55 3.99 -4.85
CA THR A 131 14.90 3.93 -5.42
C THR A 131 15.84 3.19 -4.48
N THR A 132 16.70 2.34 -5.03
CA THR A 132 17.78 1.67 -4.31
C THR A 132 19.06 1.70 -5.14
N VAL A 133 20.19 1.88 -4.48
CA VAL A 133 21.52 1.87 -5.09
C VAL A 133 22.30 0.72 -4.49
N THR A 134 23.01 -0.04 -5.31
CA THR A 134 23.84 -1.15 -4.87
C THR A 134 25.15 -1.21 -5.65
N THR A 135 26.19 -1.72 -4.99
CA THR A 135 27.46 -2.05 -5.63
C THR A 135 27.60 -3.56 -5.63
N ILE A 136 27.75 -4.14 -6.82
CA ILE A 136 27.86 -5.57 -7.10
C ILE A 136 29.28 -5.85 -7.58
N ASN A 137 30.04 -6.57 -6.77
CA ASN A 137 31.41 -6.95 -7.09
C ASN A 137 31.51 -8.46 -7.32
N ALA A 138 32.16 -8.87 -8.40
CA ALA A 138 32.59 -10.25 -8.57
C ALA A 138 33.71 -10.54 -7.56
N SER A 139 33.47 -11.45 -6.62
CA SER A 139 34.47 -11.93 -5.65
C SER A 139 35.54 -12.79 -6.31
#